data_AF-W2TA48-F1
#
_entry.id   AF-W2TA48-F1
#
_cell.length_a   1.000
_cell.length_b   1.000
_cell.length_c   1.000
_cell.angle_alpha   90.00
_cell.angle_beta   90.00
_cell.angle_gamma   90.00
#
_symmetry.space_group_name_H-M   'P 1'
#
loop_
_entity.id
_entity.type
_entity.pdbx_description
1 polymer ?
#
loop_
_entity_poly.entity_id
_entity_poly.type
_entity_poly.pdbx_seq_one_letter_code
_entity_poly.pdbx_strand_id
1 'polypeptide(L)'
;MCTKIHDADFEPHQSIILYETLQALQMARHSGKIRYVGITGSIIDCSSVKIDVVLTYCHGSMNDNSIGEFTYFFQNKGVGILNGSPLSMGLLTERGPPPWHPAPDFIKEATLAATHYCMSKNMSISKLALAYAFELPGIASCVVGMDSIVQVRDNIELCTASAPLSELELRVRDRYFDRLENAGWSEIDVTAYWKRLKKLGLTALATHRFVLGALFRRKPFEHSQRVIDAVVAKQQLRAKNIEKSAKD
;
A
#
# COMPACT_ATOMS: atom_id res chain seq x y z
N MET A 1 17.48 8.45 0.76
CA MET A 1 16.76 7.17 0.86
C MET A 1 15.46 7.42 1.60
N CYS A 2 14.34 6.89 1.11
CA CYS A 2 13.05 6.92 1.80
C CYS A 2 12.77 5.51 2.35
N THR A 3 12.26 5.41 3.58
CA THR A 3 11.80 4.15 4.17
C THR A 3 10.31 4.23 4.42
N LYS A 4 9.59 3.19 4.00
CA LYS A 4 8.13 3.15 4.06
C LYS A 4 7.62 2.01 4.93
N ILE A 5 6.56 2.27 5.68
CA ILE A 5 5.75 1.24 6.35
C ILE A 5 4.75 0.71 5.31
N HIS A 6 4.80 -0.60 5.01
CA HIS A 6 4.13 -1.17 3.84
C HIS A 6 2.65 -1.52 4.06
N ASP A 7 2.28 -1.96 5.26
CA ASP A 7 0.96 -2.55 5.54
C ASP A 7 0.35 -1.94 6.81
N ALA A 8 0.40 -0.61 6.94
CA ALA A 8 -0.01 0.06 8.18
C ALA A 8 -1.51 -0.17 8.50
N ASP A 9 -2.36 -0.31 7.49
CA ASP A 9 -3.79 -0.53 7.67
C ASP A 9 -4.14 -1.95 8.17
N PHE A 10 -3.21 -2.90 8.09
CA PHE A 10 -3.43 -4.28 8.54
C PHE A 10 -3.01 -4.53 9.99
N GLU A 11 -2.43 -3.54 10.66
CA GLU A 11 -2.05 -3.63 12.07
C GLU A 11 -3.25 -3.21 12.95
N PRO A 12 -3.85 -4.14 13.72
CA PRO A 12 -4.96 -3.81 14.61
C PRO A 12 -4.57 -2.82 15.73
N HIS A 13 -3.28 -2.78 16.11
CA HIS A 13 -2.79 -1.91 17.16
C HIS A 13 -2.08 -0.67 16.58
N GLN A 14 -2.86 0.32 16.16
CA GLN A 14 -2.32 1.59 15.63
C GLN A 14 -1.30 2.26 16.56
N SER A 15 -1.41 2.07 17.88
CA SER A 15 -0.45 2.56 18.87
C SER A 15 0.99 2.10 18.61
N ILE A 16 1.18 0.86 18.14
CA ILE A 16 2.52 0.34 17.81
C ILE A 16 3.12 1.12 16.65
N ILE A 17 2.31 1.43 15.64
CA ILE A 17 2.80 2.19 14.50
C ILE A 17 3.14 3.63 14.92
N LEU A 18 2.23 4.28 15.65
CA LEU A 18 2.36 5.68 16.04
C LEU A 18 3.50 5.93 17.03
N TYR A 19 3.61 5.09 18.07
CA TYR A 19 4.48 5.35 19.21
C TYR A 19 5.78 4.54 19.22
N GLU A 20 5.89 3.47 18.41
CA GLU A 20 7.14 2.70 18.30
C GLU A 20 7.74 2.83 16.90
N THR A 21 6.98 2.45 15.87
CA THR A 21 7.53 2.32 14.51
C THR A 21 7.90 3.68 13.93
N LEU A 22 6.99 4.66 14.00
CA LEU A 22 7.27 6.00 13.50
C LEU A 22 8.37 6.70 14.32
N GLN A 23 8.44 6.46 15.64
CA GLN A 23 9.52 6.99 16.48
C GLN A 23 10.88 6.40 16.09
N ALA A 24 10.94 5.09 15.84
CA ALA A 24 12.16 4.43 15.36
C ALA A 24 12.60 4.99 13.99
N LEU A 25 11.67 5.27 13.08
CA LEU A 25 11.98 5.92 11.80
C LEU A 25 12.46 7.37 12.00
N GLN A 26 11.89 8.12 12.95
CA GLN A 26 12.38 9.46 13.28
C GLN A 26 13.82 9.42 13.83
N MET A 27 14.15 8.45 14.70
CA MET A 27 15.52 8.22 15.17
C MET A 27 16.46 7.85 14.01
N ALA A 28 16.01 6.98 13.09
CA ALA A 28 16.77 6.64 11.90
C ALA A 28 17.06 7.88 11.04
N ARG A 29 16.08 8.78 10.88
CA ARG A 29 16.24 10.05 10.18
C ARG A 29 17.25 10.96 10.88
N HIS A 30 17.14 11.16 12.19
CA HIS A 30 18.09 11.95 12.97
C HIS A 30 19.52 11.40 12.90
N SER A 31 19.68 10.07 12.82
CA SER A 31 20.99 9.42 12.65
C SER A 31 21.53 9.47 11.22
N GLY A 32 20.83 10.10 10.27
CA GLY A 32 21.25 10.24 8.87
C GLY A 32 21.07 8.98 8.02
N LYS A 33 20.47 7.90 8.55
CA LYS A 33 20.27 6.63 7.81
C LYS A 33 19.18 6.73 6.75
N ILE A 34 18.17 7.55 7.01
CA ILE A 34 17.07 7.80 6.08
C ILE A 34 16.88 9.31 5.92
N ARG A 35 16.40 9.73 4.75
CA ARG A 35 16.06 11.13 4.48
C ARG A 35 14.58 11.38 4.68
N TYR A 36 13.75 10.44 4.23
CA TYR A 36 12.30 10.57 4.21
C TYR A 36 11.60 9.38 4.85
N VAL A 37 10.45 9.64 5.45
CA VAL A 37 9.54 8.65 6.03
C VAL A 37 8.29 8.62 5.18
N GLY A 38 7.89 7.42 4.76
CA GLY A 38 6.62 7.22 4.11
C GLY A 38 5.79 6.11 4.73
N ILE A 39 4.55 6.05 4.29
CA ILE A 39 3.57 5.09 4.76
C ILE A 39 2.63 4.68 3.63
N THR A 40 2.17 3.44 3.68
CA THR A 40 1.01 2.98 2.94
C THR A 40 -0.13 2.85 3.95
N GLY A 41 -1.13 3.72 3.83
CA GLY A 41 -2.32 3.71 4.69
C GLY A 41 -2.75 5.06 5.26
N SER A 42 -3.79 5.01 6.11
CA SER A 42 -4.63 6.16 6.47
C SER A 42 -4.26 6.87 7.79
N ILE A 43 -3.30 6.37 8.56
CA ILE A 43 -2.99 6.86 9.93
C ILE A 43 -2.16 8.16 10.01
N ILE A 44 -2.25 9.01 8.99
CA ILE A 44 -1.42 10.23 8.87
C ILE A 44 -1.89 11.33 9.84
N ASP A 45 -3.16 11.34 10.22
CA ASP A 45 -3.73 12.33 11.13
C ASP A 45 -3.21 12.26 12.57
N CYS A 46 -2.90 11.06 13.04
CA CYS A 46 -2.55 10.83 14.43
C CYS A 46 -1.04 10.85 14.70
N SER A 47 -0.22 11.04 13.67
CA SER A 47 1.23 10.95 13.79
C SER A 47 1.86 12.24 14.32
N SER A 48 2.64 12.12 15.40
CA SER A 48 3.53 13.19 15.86
C SER A 48 4.82 13.30 15.03
N VAL A 49 5.11 12.28 14.22
CA VAL A 49 6.28 12.22 13.34
C VAL A 49 5.90 12.74 11.97
N LYS A 50 6.74 13.61 11.38
CA LYS A 50 6.53 14.10 10.02
C LYS A 50 6.64 12.95 9.02
N ILE A 51 5.51 12.68 8.36
CA ILE A 51 5.40 11.80 7.20
C ILE A 51 5.62 12.66 5.96
N ASP A 52 6.51 12.25 5.07
CA ASP A 52 6.82 13.01 3.85
C ASP A 52 6.05 12.49 2.63
N VAL A 53 5.74 11.18 2.61
CA VAL A 53 5.15 10.52 1.46
C VAL A 53 4.11 9.48 1.89
N VAL A 54 2.94 9.52 1.27
CA VAL A 54 1.96 8.44 1.33
C VAL A 54 1.97 7.67 0.00
N LEU A 55 1.91 6.34 0.06
CA LEU A 55 1.59 5.53 -1.10
C LEU A 55 0.17 5.00 -0.93
N THR A 56 -0.71 5.35 -1.85
CA THR A 56 -2.03 4.72 -1.97
C THR A 56 -1.95 3.57 -2.94
N TYR A 57 -2.75 2.53 -2.74
CA TYR A 57 -2.69 1.31 -3.52
C TYR A 57 -4.06 1.03 -4.14
N CYS A 58 -4.13 1.07 -5.47
CA CYS A 58 -5.34 0.88 -6.29
C CYS A 58 -6.42 1.98 -6.22
N HIS A 59 -6.26 3.00 -5.39
CA HIS A 59 -7.22 4.12 -5.24
C HIS A 59 -7.05 5.27 -6.25
N GLY A 60 -6.05 5.18 -7.14
CA GLY A 60 -5.82 6.11 -8.26
C GLY A 60 -5.89 5.39 -9.60
N SER A 61 -6.93 4.59 -9.81
CA SER A 61 -7.16 3.80 -11.01
C SER A 61 -8.49 4.18 -11.65
N MET A 62 -8.78 3.70 -12.87
CA MET A 62 -10.05 4.04 -13.52
C MET A 62 -11.28 3.47 -12.81
N ASN A 63 -11.14 2.33 -12.14
CA ASN A 63 -12.22 1.70 -11.41
C ASN A 63 -12.38 2.22 -9.97
N ASP A 64 -11.38 2.96 -9.46
CA ASP A 64 -11.38 3.54 -8.13
C ASP A 64 -10.50 4.79 -8.14
N ASN A 65 -11.15 5.95 -8.05
CA ASN A 65 -10.52 7.27 -8.02
C ASN A 65 -10.69 7.98 -6.67
N SER A 66 -11.02 7.23 -5.61
CA SER A 66 -11.25 7.75 -4.26
C SER A 66 -10.05 8.52 -3.68
N ILE A 67 -8.83 8.34 -4.22
CA ILE A 67 -7.68 9.17 -3.85
C ILE A 67 -7.96 10.67 -4.02
N GLY A 68 -8.80 11.04 -4.98
CA GLY A 68 -9.22 12.41 -5.24
C GLY A 68 -9.71 13.13 -3.98
N GLU A 69 -10.45 12.42 -3.12
CA GLU A 69 -11.02 12.95 -1.88
C GLU A 69 -9.95 13.35 -0.85
N PHE A 70 -8.77 12.72 -0.91
CA PHE A 70 -7.69 12.92 0.05
C PHE A 70 -6.53 13.76 -0.48
N THR A 71 -6.52 14.08 -1.78
CA THR A 71 -5.43 14.84 -2.42
C THR A 71 -5.18 16.17 -1.72
N TYR A 72 -6.23 16.96 -1.53
CA TYR A 72 -6.16 18.26 -0.87
C TYR A 72 -5.67 18.15 0.58
N PHE A 73 -6.14 17.15 1.31
CA PHE A 73 -5.72 16.88 2.68
C PHE A 73 -4.20 16.61 2.78
N PHE A 74 -3.66 15.73 1.93
CA PHE A 74 -2.23 15.42 1.93
C PHE A 74 -1.38 16.62 1.50
N GLN A 75 -1.82 17.37 0.50
CA GLN A 75 -1.13 18.57 0.03
C GLN A 75 -1.04 19.64 1.12
N ASN A 76 -2.13 19.88 1.86
CA ASN A 76 -2.14 20.83 2.97
C ASN A 76 -1.18 20.43 4.10
N LYS A 77 -0.91 19.14 4.26
CA LYS A 77 0.09 18.63 5.20
C LYS A 77 1.52 18.59 4.65
N GLY A 78 1.71 18.98 3.39
CA GLY A 78 3.00 18.88 2.71
C GLY A 78 3.45 17.43 2.50
N VAL A 79 2.51 16.51 2.35
CA VAL A 79 2.75 15.08 2.11
C VAL A 79 2.65 14.80 0.61
N GLY A 80 3.69 14.23 0.02
CA GLY A 80 3.67 13.76 -1.38
C GLY A 80 2.86 12.48 -1.53
N ILE A 81 2.13 12.34 -2.63
CA ILE A 81 1.27 11.17 -2.89
C ILE A 81 1.89 10.32 -4.00
N LEU A 82 2.10 9.03 -3.73
CA LEU A 82 2.46 8.02 -4.72
C LEU A 82 1.23 7.17 -5.04
N ASN A 83 0.84 7.12 -6.31
CA ASN A 83 -0.22 6.22 -6.76
C ASN A 83 0.38 4.85 -7.10
N GLY A 84 0.05 3.81 -6.34
CA GLY A 84 0.53 2.45 -6.54
C GLY A 84 -0.51 1.56 -7.20
N SER A 85 -0.05 0.67 -8.09
CA SER A 85 -0.90 -0.32 -8.75
C SER A 85 -2.07 0.31 -9.55
N PRO A 86 -1.77 1.19 -10.52
CA PRO A 86 -2.79 1.86 -11.34
C PRO A 86 -3.57 0.90 -12.25
N LEU A 87 -3.04 -0.31 -12.49
CA LEU A 87 -3.70 -1.38 -13.22
C LEU A 87 -4.60 -2.25 -12.32
N SER A 88 -4.85 -1.83 -11.08
CA SER A 88 -5.69 -2.52 -10.11
C SER A 88 -5.33 -4.00 -9.99
N MET A 89 -4.04 -4.26 -9.75
CA MET A 89 -3.49 -5.61 -9.55
C MET A 89 -3.81 -6.59 -10.70
N GLY A 90 -3.92 -6.08 -11.92
CA GLY A 90 -4.19 -6.86 -13.13
C GLY A 90 -5.64 -6.79 -13.61
N LEU A 91 -6.57 -6.22 -12.84
CA LEU A 91 -7.97 -6.02 -13.26
C LEU A 91 -8.06 -5.26 -14.58
N LEU A 92 -7.28 -4.19 -14.71
CA LEU A 92 -7.29 -3.32 -15.88
C LEU A 92 -6.24 -3.76 -16.90
N THR A 93 -6.18 -5.06 -17.19
CA THR A 93 -5.31 -5.60 -18.24
C THR A 93 -6.08 -6.53 -19.17
N GLU A 94 -5.56 -6.72 -20.38
CA GLU A 94 -6.13 -7.63 -21.37
C GLU A 94 -6.15 -9.09 -20.87
N ARG A 95 -5.19 -9.45 -20.00
CA ARG A 95 -5.12 -10.77 -19.35
C ARG A 95 -6.18 -10.94 -18.26
N GLY A 96 -6.63 -9.83 -17.65
CA GLY A 96 -7.50 -9.83 -16.49
C GLY A 96 -6.78 -10.18 -15.18
N PRO A 97 -7.52 -10.15 -14.06
CA PRO A 97 -6.96 -10.30 -12.73
C PRO A 97 -6.47 -11.73 -12.46
N PRO A 98 -5.48 -11.91 -11.59
CA PRO A 98 -5.07 -13.23 -11.14
C PRO A 98 -6.18 -13.91 -10.31
N PRO A 99 -6.19 -15.26 -10.19
CA PRO A 99 -7.27 -15.97 -9.50
C PRO A 99 -7.42 -15.61 -8.00
N TRP A 100 -6.35 -15.10 -7.39
CA TRP A 100 -6.35 -14.68 -5.99
C TRP A 100 -6.92 -13.27 -5.76
N HIS A 101 -7.25 -12.52 -6.82
CA HIS A 101 -7.64 -11.11 -6.70
C HIS A 101 -8.79 -10.88 -5.70
N PRO A 102 -8.65 -9.92 -4.76
CA PRO A 102 -9.62 -9.72 -3.67
C PRO A 102 -10.95 -9.12 -4.11
N ALA A 103 -10.97 -8.36 -5.22
CA ALA A 103 -12.18 -7.71 -5.73
C ALA A 103 -13.42 -8.63 -5.76
N PRO A 104 -14.59 -8.10 -5.36
CA PRO A 104 -15.88 -8.72 -5.59
C PRO A 104 -16.12 -9.05 -7.08
N ASP A 105 -17.00 -10.01 -7.33
CA ASP A 105 -17.24 -10.50 -8.69
C ASP A 105 -17.86 -9.43 -9.59
N PHE A 106 -18.73 -8.55 -9.07
CA PHE A 106 -19.30 -7.46 -9.87
C PHE A 106 -18.24 -6.47 -10.41
N ILE A 107 -17.17 -6.21 -9.65
CA ILE A 107 -16.05 -5.37 -10.12
C ILE A 107 -15.26 -6.11 -11.21
N LYS A 108 -15.02 -7.42 -11.01
CA LYS A 108 -14.35 -8.26 -12.02
C LYS A 108 -15.16 -8.36 -13.32
N GLU A 109 -16.47 -8.46 -13.22
CA GLU A 109 -17.38 -8.50 -14.36
C GLU A 109 -17.41 -7.16 -15.10
N ALA A 110 -17.48 -6.04 -14.38
CA ALA A 110 -17.45 -4.70 -14.97
C ALA A 110 -16.12 -4.43 -15.69
N THR A 111 -14.99 -4.78 -15.06
CA THR A 111 -13.66 -4.65 -15.67
C THR A 111 -13.50 -5.57 -16.89
N LEU A 112 -13.98 -6.81 -16.84
CA LEU A 112 -13.98 -7.72 -17.99
C LEU A 112 -14.82 -7.18 -19.14
N ALA A 113 -16.02 -6.65 -18.87
CA ALA A 113 -16.88 -6.05 -19.87
C ALA A 113 -16.23 -4.81 -20.52
N ALA A 114 -15.57 -3.97 -19.71
CA ALA A 114 -14.79 -2.83 -20.21
C ALA A 114 -13.64 -3.28 -21.11
N THR A 115 -12.89 -4.32 -20.70
CA THR A 115 -11.80 -4.91 -21.51
C THR A 115 -12.31 -5.39 -22.86
N HIS A 116 -13.40 -6.16 -22.89
CA HIS A 116 -14.00 -6.62 -24.15
C HIS A 116 -14.47 -5.48 -25.04
N TYR A 117 -15.04 -4.43 -24.45
CA TYR A 117 -15.43 -3.24 -25.20
C TYR A 117 -14.23 -2.53 -25.81
N CYS A 118 -13.16 -2.29 -25.05
CA CYS A 118 -11.92 -1.71 -25.55
C CYS A 118 -11.34 -2.54 -26.70
N MET A 119 -11.28 -3.86 -26.56
CA MET A 119 -10.81 -4.75 -27.63
C MET A 119 -11.67 -4.64 -28.89
N SER A 120 -13.00 -4.58 -28.76
CA SER A 120 -13.92 -4.39 -29.91
C SER A 120 -13.72 -3.06 -30.65
N LYS A 121 -13.06 -2.10 -30.00
CA LYS A 121 -12.71 -0.78 -30.53
C LYS A 121 -11.23 -0.64 -30.88
N ASN A 122 -10.47 -1.73 -30.85
CA ASN A 122 -9.02 -1.74 -31.07
C ASN A 122 -8.25 -0.83 -30.10
N MET A 123 -8.68 -0.80 -28.84
CA MET A 123 -8.08 -0.03 -27.75
C MET A 123 -7.53 -0.97 -26.67
N SER A 124 -6.44 -0.55 -26.02
CA SER A 124 -5.89 -1.25 -24.86
C SER A 124 -6.46 -0.68 -23.56
N ILE A 125 -7.06 -1.55 -22.74
CA ILE A 125 -7.54 -1.14 -21.42
C ILE A 125 -6.37 -0.78 -20.50
N SER A 126 -5.23 -1.48 -20.63
CA SER A 126 -4.02 -1.22 -19.87
C SER A 126 -3.46 0.17 -20.14
N LYS A 127 -3.34 0.54 -21.44
CA LYS A 127 -2.85 1.87 -21.82
C LYS A 127 -3.80 2.97 -21.34
N LEU A 128 -5.10 2.75 -21.48
CA LEU A 128 -6.12 3.68 -21.02
C LEU A 128 -6.05 3.88 -19.49
N ALA A 129 -5.90 2.79 -18.72
CA ALA A 129 -5.75 2.84 -17.27
C ALA A 129 -4.52 3.63 -16.81
N LEU A 130 -3.39 3.43 -17.49
CA LEU A 130 -2.15 4.12 -17.18
C LEU A 130 -2.20 5.60 -17.56
N ALA A 131 -2.73 5.93 -18.74
CA ALA A 131 -2.91 7.31 -19.17
C ALA A 131 -3.78 8.09 -18.17
N TYR A 132 -4.89 7.48 -17.71
CA TYR A 132 -5.69 8.05 -16.62
C TYR A 132 -4.87 8.29 -15.36
N ALA A 133 -4.11 7.28 -14.91
CA ALA A 133 -3.35 7.34 -13.67
C ALA A 133 -2.18 8.35 -13.69
N PHE A 134 -1.59 8.61 -14.86
CA PHE A 134 -0.51 9.59 -15.03
C PHE A 134 -1.00 11.04 -14.98
N GLU A 135 -2.25 11.28 -15.42
CA GLU A 135 -2.88 12.60 -15.43
C GLU A 135 -3.65 12.92 -14.13
N LEU A 136 -3.57 12.06 -13.11
CA LEU A 136 -4.27 12.30 -11.84
C LEU A 136 -3.71 13.55 -11.13
N PRO A 137 -4.56 14.56 -10.87
CA PRO A 137 -4.11 15.81 -10.27
C PRO A 137 -3.65 15.58 -8.83
N GLY A 138 -2.56 16.25 -8.46
CA GLY A 138 -2.04 16.22 -7.10
C GLY A 138 -1.24 14.97 -6.72
N ILE A 139 -1.05 14.04 -7.65
CA ILE A 139 -0.19 12.87 -7.48
C ILE A 139 1.24 13.23 -7.88
N ALA A 140 2.22 12.90 -7.02
CA ALA A 140 3.62 13.21 -7.26
C ALA A 140 4.28 12.21 -8.23
N SER A 141 3.88 10.94 -8.18
CA SER A 141 4.38 9.90 -9.07
C SER A 141 3.46 8.68 -9.07
N CYS A 142 3.51 7.92 -10.16
CA CYS A 142 2.76 6.68 -10.34
C CYS A 142 3.72 5.48 -10.38
N VAL A 143 3.48 4.48 -9.52
CA VAL A 143 4.29 3.27 -9.39
C VAL A 143 3.61 2.13 -10.13
N VAL A 144 4.12 1.84 -11.32
CA VAL A 144 3.59 0.81 -12.24
C VAL A 144 4.38 -0.48 -12.11
N GLY A 145 3.69 -1.61 -12.00
CA GLY A 145 4.29 -2.93 -12.09
C GLY A 145 4.42 -3.39 -13.54
N MET A 146 5.52 -4.05 -13.88
CA MET A 146 5.82 -4.53 -15.23
C MET A 146 6.65 -5.81 -15.16
N ASP A 147 6.43 -6.73 -16.10
CA ASP A 147 7.10 -8.03 -16.16
C ASP A 147 8.01 -8.20 -17.39
N SER A 148 8.09 -7.19 -18.26
CA SER A 148 8.90 -7.21 -19.47
C SER A 148 9.49 -5.85 -19.83
N ILE A 149 10.62 -5.87 -20.55
CA ILE A 149 11.27 -4.66 -21.07
C ILE A 149 10.36 -3.93 -22.07
N VAL A 150 9.51 -4.65 -22.80
CA VAL A 150 8.55 -4.05 -23.73
C VAL A 150 7.56 -3.17 -22.96
N GLN A 151 6.95 -3.69 -21.89
CA GLN A 151 6.08 -2.88 -21.02
C GLN A 151 6.79 -1.67 -20.41
N VAL A 152 8.08 -1.81 -20.02
CA VAL A 152 8.87 -0.67 -19.54
C VAL A 152 8.89 0.45 -20.58
N ARG A 153 9.19 0.10 -21.85
CA ARG A 153 9.28 1.08 -22.95
C ARG A 153 7.92 1.68 -23.28
N ASP A 154 6.89 0.85 -23.40
CA ASP A 154 5.53 1.29 -23.68
C ASP A 154 5.02 2.25 -22.59
N ASN A 155 5.30 1.96 -21.32
CA ASN A 155 4.90 2.82 -20.20
C ASN A 155 5.66 4.15 -20.19
N ILE A 156 6.95 4.16 -20.55
CA ILE A 156 7.75 5.40 -20.68
C ILE A 156 7.24 6.25 -21.84
N GLU A 157 6.98 5.63 -22.99
CA GLU A 157 6.40 6.33 -24.14
C GLU A 157 5.05 6.93 -23.77
N LEU A 158 4.18 6.15 -23.12
CA LEU A 158 2.87 6.62 -22.69
C LEU A 158 2.94 7.76 -21.68
N CYS A 159 3.84 7.72 -20.69
CA CYS A 159 3.94 8.79 -19.68
C CYS A 159 4.61 10.07 -20.18
N THR A 160 5.33 10.00 -21.30
CA THR A 160 5.98 11.16 -21.94
C THR A 160 5.16 11.72 -23.11
N ALA A 161 4.21 10.96 -23.62
CA ALA A 161 3.28 11.42 -24.63
C ALA A 161 2.27 12.42 -24.02
N SER A 162 2.26 13.65 -24.54
CA SER A 162 1.27 14.67 -24.17
C SER A 162 0.04 14.54 -25.07
N ALA A 163 -0.66 13.41 -24.94
CA ALA A 163 -1.87 13.12 -25.71
C ALA A 163 -3.07 13.03 -24.77
N PRO A 164 -4.06 13.95 -24.88
CA PRO A 164 -5.27 13.83 -24.10
C PRO A 164 -6.04 12.57 -24.49
N LEU A 165 -6.73 11.97 -23.52
CA LEU A 165 -7.63 10.86 -23.78
C LEU A 165 -8.71 11.28 -24.78
N SER A 166 -8.99 10.41 -25.75
CA SER A 166 -10.06 10.57 -26.72
C SER A 166 -11.44 10.50 -26.06
N GLU A 167 -12.47 11.04 -26.73
CA GLU A 167 -13.87 10.93 -26.26
C GLU A 167 -14.32 9.47 -26.09
N LEU A 168 -13.78 8.56 -26.91
CA LEU A 168 -14.08 7.12 -26.79
C LEU A 168 -13.47 6.52 -25.52
N GLU A 169 -12.28 6.95 -25.14
CA GLU A 169 -11.60 6.55 -23.90
C GLU A 169 -12.34 7.03 -22.66
N LEU A 170 -12.81 8.29 -22.67
CA LEU A 170 -13.63 8.84 -21.60
C LEU A 170 -14.94 8.07 -21.42
N ARG A 171 -15.58 7.65 -22.52
CA ARG A 171 -16.82 6.85 -22.46
C ARG A 171 -16.68 5.50 -21.78
N VAL A 172 -15.49 4.90 -21.74
CA VAL A 172 -15.27 3.63 -21.03
C VAL A 172 -15.49 3.82 -19.54
N ARG A 173 -14.97 4.92 -18.98
CA ARG A 173 -15.10 5.26 -17.57
C ARG A 173 -16.57 5.44 -17.18
N ASP A 174 -17.27 6.32 -17.88
CA ASP A 174 -18.66 6.65 -17.57
C ASP A 174 -19.58 5.41 -17.70
N ARG A 175 -19.31 4.55 -18.68
CA ARG A 175 -20.14 3.37 -18.95
C ARG A 175 -19.97 2.23 -17.95
N TYR A 176 -18.73 1.97 -17.51
CA TYR A 176 -18.41 0.77 -16.74
C TYR A 176 -17.95 1.04 -15.31
N PHE A 177 -17.28 2.17 -15.05
CA PHE A 177 -16.58 2.41 -13.80
C PHE A 177 -17.27 3.44 -12.91
N ASP A 178 -17.89 4.49 -13.46
CA ASP A 178 -18.60 5.48 -12.63
C ASP A 178 -19.76 4.83 -11.84
N ARG A 179 -20.36 3.78 -12.39
CA ARG A 179 -21.43 2.99 -11.75
C ARG A 179 -20.94 2.12 -10.59
N LEU A 180 -19.63 1.94 -10.44
CA LEU A 180 -19.04 1.24 -9.31
C LEU A 180 -18.94 2.13 -8.08
N GLU A 181 -19.09 3.45 -8.21
CA GLU A 181 -19.05 4.41 -7.08
C GLU A 181 -17.83 4.21 -6.18
N ASN A 182 -16.64 3.99 -6.79
CA ASN A 182 -15.40 3.67 -6.09
C ASN A 182 -15.48 2.43 -5.17
N ALA A 183 -16.35 1.47 -5.50
CA ALA A 183 -16.37 0.19 -4.84
C ALA A 183 -14.97 -0.45 -4.89
N GLY A 184 -14.46 -0.80 -3.73
CA GLY A 184 -13.14 -1.39 -3.55
C GLY A 184 -13.19 -2.78 -2.93
N TRP A 185 -12.08 -3.16 -2.31
CA TRP A 185 -11.92 -4.42 -1.59
C TRP A 185 -11.17 -4.24 -0.27
N SER A 186 -11.25 -3.05 0.32
CA SER A 186 -10.66 -2.74 1.62
C SER A 186 -11.41 -3.42 2.77
N GLU A 187 -12.71 -3.69 2.60
CA GLU A 187 -13.59 -4.28 3.62
C GLU A 187 -13.87 -5.78 3.40
N ILE A 188 -12.96 -6.51 2.74
CA ILE A 188 -13.18 -7.93 2.49
C ILE A 188 -13.19 -8.74 3.79
N ASP A 189 -14.10 -9.72 3.88
CA ASP A 189 -14.01 -10.77 4.89
C ASP A 189 -12.76 -11.61 4.61
N VAL A 190 -11.70 -11.32 5.36
CA VAL A 190 -10.40 -11.98 5.27
C VAL A 190 -10.54 -13.50 5.51
N THR A 191 -11.46 -13.92 6.38
CA THR A 191 -11.71 -15.34 6.65
C THR A 191 -12.31 -16.04 5.44
N ALA A 192 -13.34 -15.44 4.84
CA ALA A 192 -13.95 -15.95 3.61
C ALA A 192 -12.94 -15.97 2.44
N TYR A 193 -12.12 -14.92 2.34
CA TYR A 193 -11.05 -14.81 1.35
C TYR A 193 -10.05 -15.97 1.45
N TRP A 194 -9.53 -16.25 2.65
CA TRP A 194 -8.59 -17.37 2.85
C TRP A 194 -9.24 -18.72 2.57
N LYS A 195 -10.51 -18.91 2.96
CA LYS A 195 -11.27 -20.13 2.65
C LYS A 195 -11.39 -20.33 1.14
N ARG A 196 -11.65 -19.25 0.38
CA ARG A 196 -11.68 -19.26 -1.09
C ARG A 196 -10.33 -19.66 -1.69
N LEU A 197 -9.23 -19.05 -1.24
CA LEU A 197 -7.89 -19.37 -1.75
C LEU A 197 -7.51 -20.83 -1.50
N LYS A 198 -7.87 -21.38 -0.34
CA LYS A 198 -7.66 -22.80 -0.02
C LYS A 198 -8.43 -23.71 -0.99
N LYS A 199 -9.68 -23.35 -1.33
CA LYS A 199 -10.49 -24.08 -2.32
C LYS A 199 -9.88 -24.05 -3.72
N LEU A 200 -9.18 -22.96 -4.07
CA LEU A 200 -8.48 -22.80 -5.35
C LEU A 200 -7.10 -23.48 -5.41
N GLY A 201 -6.67 -24.17 -4.35
CA GLY A 201 -5.33 -24.77 -4.29
C GLY A 201 -4.19 -23.75 -4.14
N LEU A 202 -4.50 -22.50 -3.83
CA LEU A 202 -3.54 -21.39 -3.70
C LEU A 202 -3.02 -21.24 -2.26
N THR A 203 -2.86 -22.35 -1.54
CA THR A 203 -2.48 -22.37 -0.13
C THR A 203 -1.07 -21.84 0.14
N ALA A 204 -0.17 -21.83 -0.85
CA ALA A 204 1.14 -21.22 -0.71
C ALA A 204 1.09 -19.68 -0.53
N LEU A 205 0.02 -19.04 -1.04
CA LEU A 205 -0.26 -17.61 -0.80
C LEU A 205 -0.92 -17.39 0.56
N ALA A 206 -1.59 -18.40 1.10
CA ALA A 206 -2.04 -18.45 2.49
C ALA A 206 -0.86 -18.80 3.38
N THR A 207 0.01 -17.82 3.63
CA THR A 207 1.05 -17.95 4.66
C THR A 207 0.42 -18.54 5.92
N HIS A 208 1.04 -19.57 6.48
CA HIS A 208 0.68 -20.14 7.78
C HIS A 208 0.86 -19.05 8.86
N ARG A 209 -0.08 -18.11 8.94
CA ARG A 209 -0.24 -17.23 10.10
C ARG A 209 -0.83 -18.10 11.19
N PHE A 210 0.03 -18.62 12.05
CA PHE A 210 -0.42 -19.10 13.35
C PHE A 210 -1.21 -17.97 14.01
N VAL A 211 -2.48 -18.23 14.29
CA VAL A 211 -3.27 -17.37 15.17
C VAL A 211 -2.52 -17.35 16.50
N LEU A 212 -1.97 -16.18 16.87
CA LEU A 212 -1.26 -15.96 18.13
C LEU A 212 -2.11 -16.31 19.37
N GLY A 213 -3.41 -16.53 19.21
CA GLY A 213 -4.34 -17.01 20.24
C GLY A 213 -4.24 -18.49 20.62
N ALA A 214 -3.54 -19.35 19.87
CA ALA A 214 -3.50 -20.80 20.16
C ALA A 214 -2.15 -21.31 20.71
N LEU A 215 -1.14 -20.45 20.86
CA LEU A 215 0.20 -20.82 21.34
C LEU A 215 0.50 -20.44 22.80
N PHE A 216 -0.43 -19.79 23.52
CA PHE A 216 -0.31 -19.52 24.96
C PHE A 216 -0.66 -20.73 25.87
N ARG A 217 -0.26 -21.94 25.46
CA ARG A 217 -0.08 -23.09 26.37
C ARG A 217 1.19 -23.86 26.04
N ARG A 218 2.32 -23.18 25.84
CA ARG A 218 3.65 -23.79 26.01
C ARG A 218 4.54 -22.86 26.82
N LYS A 219 5.32 -23.50 27.71
CA LYS A 219 6.08 -22.94 28.84
C LYS A 219 6.91 -21.69 28.49
N PRO A 220 7.18 -20.81 29.47
CA PRO A 220 7.84 -19.53 29.24
C PRO A 220 9.21 -19.71 28.56
N PHE A 221 9.47 -18.91 27.55
CA PHE A 221 10.81 -18.75 26.98
C PHE A 221 11.71 -18.05 28.03
N GLU A 222 12.49 -18.82 28.78
CA GLU A 222 13.45 -18.33 29.79
C GLU A 222 14.66 -17.55 29.19
N HIS A 223 14.71 -17.34 27.87
CA HIS A 223 15.84 -16.70 27.20
C HIS A 223 15.65 -15.19 26.96
N SER A 224 14.41 -14.72 26.81
CA SER A 224 14.11 -13.31 26.51
C SER A 224 14.25 -12.41 27.75
N GLN A 225 13.88 -12.92 28.92
CA GLN A 225 13.94 -12.19 30.19
C GLN A 225 15.40 -11.96 30.63
N ARG A 226 16.30 -12.94 30.42
CA ARG A 226 17.73 -12.78 30.74
C ARG A 226 18.42 -11.68 29.94
N VAL A 227 18.00 -11.45 28.69
CA VAL A 227 18.56 -10.38 27.85
C VAL A 227 18.05 -9.02 28.30
N ILE A 228 16.76 -8.91 28.65
CA ILE A 228 16.17 -7.68 29.19
C ILE A 228 16.77 -7.36 30.56
N ASP A 229 16.86 -8.34 31.46
CA ASP A 229 17.45 -8.18 32.79
C ASP A 229 18.94 -7.81 32.71
N ALA A 230 19.69 -8.37 31.74
CA ALA A 230 21.08 -8.02 31.51
C ALA A 230 21.25 -6.58 30.97
N VAL A 231 20.33 -6.09 30.14
CA VAL A 231 20.35 -4.71 29.63
C VAL A 231 19.97 -3.72 30.74
N VAL A 232 18.96 -4.04 31.56
CA VAL A 232 18.54 -3.22 32.71
C VAL A 232 19.63 -3.15 33.77
N ALA A 233 20.29 -4.28 34.09
CA ALA A 233 21.41 -4.31 35.04
C ALA A 233 22.60 -3.49 34.56
N LYS A 234 22.92 -3.51 33.25
CA LYS A 234 24.02 -2.71 32.67
C LYS A 234 23.73 -1.21 32.71
N GLN A 235 22.46 -0.80 32.54
CA GLN A 235 22.05 0.60 32.64
C GLN A 235 22.06 1.11 34.08
N GLN A 236 21.64 0.30 35.05
CA GLN A 236 21.69 0.64 36.47
C GLN A 236 23.12 0.74 37.03
N LEU A 237 24.04 -0.12 36.57
CA LEU A 237 25.45 -0.03 36.95
C LEU A 237 26.11 1.25 36.40
N ARG A 238 25.72 1.65 35.19
CA ARG A 238 26.24 2.87 34.53
C ARG A 238 25.71 4.14 35.22
N ALA A 239 24.45 4.15 35.65
CA ALA A 239 23.87 5.25 36.42
C ALA A 239 24.54 5.41 37.81
N LYS A 240 24.77 4.31 38.53
CA LYS A 240 25.46 4.35 39.83
C LYS A 240 26.91 4.81 39.75
N ASN A 241 27.63 4.46 38.67
CA ASN A 241 29.01 4.93 38.47
C ASN A 241 29.08 6.41 38.08
N ILE A 242 28.06 6.94 37.40
CA ILE A 242 27.94 8.37 37.09
C ILE A 242 27.63 9.18 38.37
N GLU A 243 26.74 8.69 39.23
CA GLU A 243 26.45 9.35 40.52
C GLU A 243 27.63 9.31 41.50
N LYS A 244 28.47 8.28 41.44
CA LYS A 244 29.68 8.17 42.28
C LYS A 244 30.81 9.09 41.82
N SER A 245 30.94 9.29 40.49
CA SER A 245 31.92 10.21 39.91
C SER A 245 31.52 11.70 39.99
N ALA A 246 30.29 12.01 40.42
CA ALA A 246 29.80 13.37 40.61
C ALA A 246 29.83 13.83 42.08
N LYS A 247 30.35 12.99 42.99
CA LYS A 247 30.46 13.25 44.44
C LYS A 247 31.91 13.26 44.96
N ASP A 248 32.89 13.08 44.08
CA ASP A 248 34.32 13.33 44.30
C ASP A 248 34.74 14.57 43.48
#